data_AF-A0A8J4FT20-F1
#
_entry.id   AF-A0A8J4FT20-F1
#
_cell.length_a   1.000
_cell.length_b   1.000
_cell.length_c   1.000
_cell.angle_alpha   90.00
_cell.angle_beta   90.00
_cell.angle_gamma   90.00
#
_symmetry.space_group_name_H-M   'P 1'
#
loop_
_entity.id
_entity.type
_entity.pdbx_description
1 polymer ?
#
loop_
_entity_poly.entity_id
_entity_poly.type
_entity_poly.pdbx_seq_one_letter_code
_entity_poly.pdbx_strand_id
1 'polypeptide(L)'
;RRTNSAGASAAAPAATASVVSGGTPGGGTNVSSGAGGDVSGLPLEQQVVHYARAGAAAAAGDDAVKAAMAFHLLNGCFSRATGGFEGFTALAAAAASAAPGLVAALVEAVSEGAPQSLMAYNTLSYLALSAEVVPQLLSSGLVAVLVGQARAAATSPLEQQLLVSGLALLVTMTRVNAEARGRLAGMRGVAAALAAALRHPAAAVRSPALQLVQVGGGLGTGRARQPSLCRTSRRSHPPPYPPLLRPFGWVSSATRGFMGRIVGLCVGLFVHGTHEHVMNV
;
A
#
# COMPACT_ATOMS: atom_id res chain seq x y z
N ARG A 1 5.79 11.60 67.37
CA ARG A 1 4.35 11.97 67.35
C ARG A 1 3.95 12.00 65.87
N ARG A 2 3.28 10.96 65.31
CA ARG A 2 1.81 10.70 65.35
C ARG A 2 1.04 11.96 64.97
N THR A 3 0.16 12.02 63.95
CA THR A 3 -0.69 11.01 63.26
C THR A 3 -1.30 11.68 62.00
N ASN A 4 -1.42 11.00 60.85
CA ASN A 4 -2.63 10.37 60.26
C ASN A 4 -3.82 11.34 60.08
N SER A 5 -4.60 11.36 59.00
CA SER A 5 -5.22 10.31 58.14
C SER A 5 -6.14 11.05 57.14
N ALA A 6 -6.79 10.51 56.11
CA ALA A 6 -6.80 9.30 55.28
C ALA A 6 -8.04 9.42 54.36
N GLY A 7 -8.11 8.62 53.28
CA GLY A 7 -9.33 8.32 52.51
C GLY A 7 -9.02 8.14 51.01
N ALA A 8 -8.55 6.97 50.53
CA ALA A 8 -9.30 5.73 50.21
C ALA A 8 -10.26 5.94 49.00
N SER A 9 -10.43 5.08 47.98
CA SER A 9 -10.03 3.71 47.58
C SER A 9 -10.54 3.59 46.12
N ALA A 10 -9.91 2.92 45.15
CA ALA A 10 -10.13 1.49 44.90
C ALA A 10 -9.20 0.93 43.81
N ALA A 11 -8.65 -0.27 44.11
CA ALA A 11 -8.01 -1.23 43.20
C ALA A 11 -9.10 -2.16 42.57
N ALA A 12 -8.92 -3.09 41.62
CA ALA A 12 -7.83 -3.83 40.95
C ALA A 12 -8.48 -4.56 39.72
N PRO A 13 -7.92 -5.61 39.06
CA PRO A 13 -6.55 -6.14 39.03
C PRO A 13 -5.98 -6.45 37.62
N ALA A 14 -4.65 -6.52 37.54
CA ALA A 14 -3.91 -7.18 36.47
C ALA A 14 -3.78 -8.68 36.77
N ALA A 15 -4.05 -9.52 35.77
CA ALA A 15 -3.88 -10.96 35.85
C ALA A 15 -2.42 -11.37 35.60
N THR A 16 -1.90 -12.14 36.55
CA THR A 16 -0.61 -12.84 36.57
C THR A 16 -0.58 -14.01 35.60
N ALA A 17 0.55 -14.20 34.91
CA ALA A 17 0.96 -15.50 34.40
C ALA A 17 2.36 -15.81 34.92
N SER A 18 2.44 -16.83 35.76
CA SER A 18 3.67 -17.39 36.32
C SER A 18 4.42 -18.21 35.28
N VAL A 19 5.74 -18.16 35.29
CA VAL A 19 6.55 -19.34 34.94
C VAL A 19 7.66 -19.50 35.97
N VAL A 20 7.74 -20.74 36.44
CA VAL A 20 8.59 -21.38 37.44
C VAL A 20 10.08 -21.13 37.21
N SER A 21 10.79 -20.85 38.30
CA SER A 21 12.26 -20.95 38.39
C SER A 21 12.67 -22.32 38.95
N GLY A 22 13.73 -22.90 38.39
CA GLY A 22 14.49 -23.97 39.04
C GLY A 22 15.67 -24.54 38.24
N GLY A 23 16.88 -23.99 38.47
CA GLY A 23 18.24 -24.62 38.46
C GLY A 23 18.77 -25.25 37.16
N THR A 24 20.03 -25.13 36.72
CA THR A 24 21.33 -24.69 37.30
C THR A 24 22.29 -24.36 36.11
N PRO A 25 23.53 -23.82 36.32
CA PRO A 25 24.23 -22.94 35.39
C PRO A 25 25.15 -23.65 34.39
N GLY A 26 25.32 -23.06 33.20
CA GLY A 26 26.41 -23.41 32.30
C GLY A 26 26.31 -22.76 30.94
N GLY A 27 27.40 -22.13 30.50
CA GLY A 27 27.66 -21.85 29.09
C GLY A 27 27.11 -20.51 28.60
N GLY A 28 28.03 -19.61 28.24
CA GLY A 28 27.73 -18.26 27.81
C GLY A 28 26.72 -18.18 26.67
N THR A 29 26.01 -17.06 26.61
CA THR A 29 25.31 -16.67 25.40
C THR A 29 25.58 -15.20 25.11
N ASN A 30 25.97 -15.01 23.86
CA ASN A 30 26.39 -13.79 23.23
C ASN A 30 25.38 -12.67 23.44
N VAL A 31 25.92 -11.48 23.70
CA VAL A 31 25.27 -10.23 23.28
C VAL A 31 25.27 -10.23 21.76
N SER A 32 24.24 -10.82 21.15
CA SER A 32 23.99 -10.70 19.72
C SER A 32 23.12 -9.48 19.46
N SER A 33 23.76 -8.37 19.16
CA SER A 33 23.18 -7.31 18.35
C SER A 33 22.86 -7.87 16.96
N GLY A 34 21.65 -8.40 16.76
CA GLY A 34 21.29 -9.03 15.50
C GLY A 34 19.87 -9.57 15.48
N ALA A 35 18.90 -8.70 15.21
CA ALA A 35 17.54 -9.12 14.87
C ALA A 35 17.34 -9.03 13.35
N GLY A 36 18.12 -9.83 12.63
CA GLY A 36 17.85 -10.25 11.26
C GLY A 36 17.66 -11.77 11.27
N GLY A 37 16.71 -12.25 12.09
CA GLY A 37 16.38 -13.67 12.10
C GLY A 37 15.73 -14.05 10.78
N ASP A 38 16.10 -15.18 10.20
CA ASP A 38 15.48 -15.70 9.00
C ASP A 38 13.99 -15.98 9.29
N VAL A 39 13.12 -15.14 8.73
CA VAL A 39 11.66 -15.18 8.95
C VAL A 39 10.95 -16.04 7.91
N SER A 40 11.70 -16.63 6.97
CA SER A 40 11.17 -17.34 5.80
C SER A 40 10.28 -18.55 6.16
N GLY A 41 10.47 -19.12 7.36
CA GLY A 41 9.66 -20.22 7.90
C GLY A 41 8.34 -19.83 8.58
N LEU A 42 8.06 -18.54 8.78
CA LEU A 42 6.79 -18.10 9.38
C LEU A 42 5.63 -18.11 8.36
N PRO A 43 4.37 -18.16 8.80
CA PRO A 43 3.22 -17.87 7.95
C PRO A 43 3.37 -16.52 7.23
N LEU A 44 2.87 -16.44 6.00
CA LEU A 44 3.06 -15.27 5.13
C LEU A 44 2.56 -13.97 5.77
N GLU A 45 1.45 -14.04 6.49
CA GLU A 45 0.85 -12.93 7.22
C GLU A 45 1.80 -12.39 8.29
N GLN A 46 2.50 -13.27 8.99
CA GLN A 46 3.49 -12.88 10.01
C GLN A 46 4.75 -12.29 9.37
N GLN A 47 5.18 -12.82 8.22
CA GLN A 47 6.29 -12.26 7.46
C GLN A 47 5.98 -10.83 6.99
N VAL A 48 4.77 -10.59 6.46
CA VAL A 48 4.31 -9.26 6.04
C VAL A 48 4.35 -8.27 7.20
N VAL A 49 3.82 -8.65 8.36
CA VAL A 49 3.84 -7.81 9.56
C VAL A 49 5.27 -7.51 10.01
N HIS A 50 6.14 -8.52 10.00
CA HIS A 50 7.53 -8.37 10.40
C HIS A 50 8.27 -7.39 9.48
N TYR A 51 8.24 -7.60 8.15
CA TYR A 51 8.95 -6.75 7.21
C TYR A 51 8.37 -5.33 7.14
N ALA A 52 7.06 -5.17 7.29
CA ALA A 52 6.42 -3.86 7.41
C ALA A 52 6.96 -3.07 8.62
N ARG A 53 7.03 -3.70 9.79
CA ARG A 53 7.57 -3.08 11.01
C ARG A 53 9.06 -2.82 10.90
N ALA A 54 9.83 -3.77 10.36
CA ALA A 54 11.26 -3.63 10.18
C ALA A 54 11.61 -2.48 9.23
N GLY A 55 10.88 -2.35 8.11
CA GLY A 55 11.06 -1.25 7.16
C GLY A 55 10.72 0.11 7.76
N ALA A 56 9.58 0.20 8.46
CA ALA A 56 9.19 1.43 9.15
C ALA A 56 10.21 1.84 10.24
N ALA A 57 10.70 0.88 11.03
CA ALA A 57 11.69 1.13 12.06
C ALA A 57 13.06 1.51 11.50
N ALA A 58 13.49 0.88 10.40
CA ALA A 58 14.75 1.21 9.73
C ALA A 58 14.71 2.63 9.12
N ALA A 59 13.60 2.99 8.48
CA ALA A 59 13.41 4.35 7.96
C ALA A 59 13.41 5.40 9.08
N ALA A 60 12.73 5.13 10.19
CA ALA A 60 12.75 6.03 11.36
C ALA A 60 14.14 6.14 12.04
N GLY A 61 15.06 5.22 11.74
CA GLY A 61 16.45 5.25 12.18
C GLY A 61 17.41 5.73 11.10
N ASP A 62 16.90 6.35 10.03
CA ASP A 62 17.66 6.89 8.89
C ASP A 62 18.54 5.84 8.14
N ASP A 63 18.21 4.55 8.27
CA ASP A 63 18.91 3.47 7.56
C ASP A 63 18.18 3.13 6.26
N ALA A 64 18.40 3.97 5.23
CA ALA A 64 17.74 3.86 3.93
C ALA A 64 17.97 2.51 3.24
N VAL A 65 19.15 1.91 3.39
CA VAL A 65 19.49 0.61 2.77
C VAL A 65 18.72 -0.52 3.45
N LYS A 66 18.69 -0.53 4.79
CA LYS A 66 17.93 -1.53 5.54
C LYS A 66 16.42 -1.36 5.34
N ALA A 67 15.93 -0.13 5.26
CA ALA A 67 14.54 0.16 4.91
C ALA A 67 14.20 -0.40 3.52
N ALA A 68 15.03 -0.10 2.50
CA ALA A 68 14.84 -0.60 1.14
C ALA A 68 14.86 -2.14 1.07
N MET A 69 15.76 -2.80 1.81
CA MET A 69 15.83 -4.25 1.90
C MET A 69 14.54 -4.83 2.53
N ALA A 70 14.07 -4.25 3.63
CA ALA A 70 12.82 -4.68 4.26
C ALA A 70 11.61 -4.48 3.34
N PHE A 71 11.54 -3.37 2.60
CA PHE A 71 10.50 -3.13 1.60
C PHE A 71 10.59 -4.12 0.43
N HIS A 72 11.79 -4.48 -0.01
CA HIS A 72 12.00 -5.50 -1.03
C HIS A 72 11.46 -6.88 -0.57
N LEU A 73 11.79 -7.29 0.66
CA LEU A 73 11.29 -8.54 1.24
C LEU A 73 9.76 -8.52 1.42
N LEU A 74 9.20 -7.37 1.83
CA LEU A 74 7.76 -7.15 1.91
C LEU A 74 7.08 -7.30 0.53
N ASN A 75 7.68 -6.76 -0.53
CA ASN A 75 7.21 -6.95 -1.92
C ASN A 75 7.22 -8.43 -2.34
N GLY A 76 8.23 -9.18 -1.89
CA GLY A 76 8.30 -10.63 -2.05
C GLY A 76 7.18 -11.37 -1.33
N CYS A 77 6.73 -10.87 -0.17
CA CYS A 77 5.55 -11.42 0.51
C CYS A 77 4.25 -11.15 -0.26
N PHE A 78 4.07 -9.93 -0.74
CA PHE A 78 2.91 -9.56 -1.56
C PHE A 78 2.80 -10.39 -2.84
N SER A 79 3.92 -10.68 -3.49
CA SER A 79 3.96 -11.52 -4.69
C SER A 79 3.61 -12.99 -4.42
N ARG A 80 3.75 -13.44 -3.18
CA ARG A 80 3.40 -14.80 -2.73
C ARG A 80 2.00 -14.90 -2.14
N ALA A 81 1.20 -13.83 -2.18
CA ALA A 81 -0.15 -13.82 -1.66
C ALA A 81 -0.98 -14.97 -2.25
N THR A 82 -1.55 -15.80 -1.36
CA THR A 82 -2.48 -16.87 -1.73
C THR A 82 -3.91 -16.33 -1.73
N GLY A 83 -4.85 -17.03 -2.39
CA GLY A 83 -6.25 -16.56 -2.46
C GLY A 83 -6.51 -15.45 -3.48
N GLY A 84 -5.56 -15.16 -4.38
CA GLY A 84 -5.73 -14.20 -5.46
C GLY A 84 -5.79 -12.75 -4.96
N PHE A 85 -6.63 -11.93 -5.60
CA PHE A 85 -6.71 -10.49 -5.31
C PHE A 85 -7.14 -10.19 -3.86
N GLU A 86 -8.09 -10.96 -3.32
CA GLU A 86 -8.60 -10.74 -1.96
C GLU A 86 -7.52 -10.98 -0.90
N GLY A 87 -6.80 -12.11 -0.98
CA GLY A 87 -5.69 -12.40 -0.07
C GLY A 87 -4.56 -11.38 -0.18
N PHE A 88 -4.27 -10.91 -1.40
CA PHE A 88 -3.35 -9.81 -1.62
C PHE A 88 -3.79 -8.52 -0.90
N THR A 89 -5.06 -8.10 -1.07
CA THR A 89 -5.57 -6.86 -0.44
C THR A 89 -5.60 -6.96 1.08
N ALA A 90 -5.88 -8.15 1.61
CA ALA A 90 -5.85 -8.43 3.04
C ALA A 90 -4.43 -8.32 3.60
N LEU A 91 -3.42 -8.85 2.89
CA LEU A 91 -2.01 -8.69 3.30
C LEU A 91 -1.56 -7.23 3.24
N ALA A 92 -1.97 -6.47 2.23
CA ALA A 92 -1.67 -5.04 2.13
C ALA A 92 -2.27 -4.25 3.30
N ALA A 93 -3.53 -4.53 3.68
CA ALA A 93 -4.17 -3.92 4.83
C ALA A 93 -3.49 -4.34 6.16
N ALA A 94 -3.11 -5.62 6.28
CA ALA A 94 -2.38 -6.12 7.44
C ALA A 94 -1.01 -5.44 7.59
N ALA A 95 -0.27 -5.22 6.50
CA ALA A 95 1.01 -4.51 6.51
C ALA A 95 0.84 -3.07 7.03
N ALA A 96 -0.12 -2.34 6.46
CA ALA A 96 -0.38 -0.94 6.81
C ALA A 96 -0.87 -0.76 8.25
N SER A 97 -1.75 -1.66 8.73
CA SER A 97 -2.26 -1.62 10.10
C SER A 97 -1.22 -2.06 11.13
N ALA A 98 -0.36 -3.01 10.80
CA ALA A 98 0.63 -3.53 11.74
C ALA A 98 1.82 -2.59 11.96
N ALA A 99 2.05 -1.64 11.05
CA ALA A 99 3.12 -0.65 11.13
C ALA A 99 2.57 0.75 10.79
N PRO A 100 2.06 1.51 11.78
CA PRO A 100 1.45 2.83 11.54
C PRO A 100 2.38 3.84 10.84
N GLY A 101 3.70 3.72 11.03
CA GLY A 101 4.71 4.54 10.37
C GLY A 101 5.10 4.09 8.95
N LEU A 102 4.61 2.95 8.46
CA LEU A 102 5.01 2.39 7.17
C LEU A 102 4.71 3.34 6.01
N VAL A 103 3.49 3.87 5.95
CA VAL A 103 3.10 4.77 4.86
C VAL A 103 3.92 6.05 4.87
N ALA A 104 4.19 6.61 6.06
CA ALA A 104 5.02 7.80 6.18
C ALA A 104 6.46 7.54 5.69
N ALA A 105 7.06 6.43 6.15
CA ALA A 105 8.40 6.01 5.72
C ALA A 105 8.51 5.80 4.20
N LEU A 106 7.48 5.20 3.59
CA LEU A 106 7.45 5.02 2.14
C LEU A 106 7.31 6.33 1.37
N VAL A 107 6.51 7.28 1.88
CA VAL A 107 6.35 8.62 1.27
C VAL A 107 7.64 9.42 1.36
N GLU A 108 8.30 9.38 2.52
CA GLU A 108 9.60 10.00 2.74
C GLU A 108 10.64 9.45 1.76
N ALA A 109 10.78 8.12 1.70
CA ALA A 109 11.67 7.46 0.75
C ALA A 109 11.35 7.83 -0.71
N VAL A 110 10.08 7.98 -1.09
CA VAL A 110 9.69 8.44 -2.43
C VAL A 110 10.06 9.91 -2.66
N SER A 111 9.96 10.76 -1.65
CA SER A 111 10.24 12.19 -1.75
C SER A 111 11.73 12.48 -1.99
N GLU A 112 12.62 11.62 -1.50
CA GLU A 112 14.07 11.71 -1.76
C GLU A 112 14.43 11.57 -3.25
N GLY A 113 13.67 10.77 -4.01
CA GLY A 113 13.91 10.55 -5.43
C GLY A 113 15.20 9.77 -5.76
N ALA A 114 15.72 9.01 -4.80
CA ALA A 114 16.93 8.21 -4.95
C ALA A 114 16.64 6.83 -5.60
N PRO A 115 17.66 6.05 -6.03
CA PRO A 115 17.44 4.73 -6.61
C PRO A 115 16.65 3.77 -5.70
N GLN A 116 16.90 3.82 -4.38
CA GLN A 116 16.16 3.03 -3.40
C GLN A 116 14.66 3.35 -3.34
N SER A 117 14.25 4.55 -3.78
CA SER A 117 12.85 4.97 -3.83
C SER A 117 12.01 4.09 -4.76
N LEU A 118 12.63 3.38 -5.71
CA LEU A 118 11.93 2.40 -6.55
C LEU A 118 11.31 1.25 -5.73
N MET A 119 11.97 0.81 -4.66
CA MET A 119 11.40 -0.20 -3.77
C MET A 119 10.18 0.34 -3.03
N ALA A 120 10.25 1.59 -2.57
CA ALA A 120 9.14 2.26 -1.91
C ALA A 120 7.95 2.45 -2.87
N TYR A 121 8.20 2.85 -4.12
CA TYR A 121 7.19 2.93 -5.17
C TYR A 121 6.49 1.60 -5.43
N ASN A 122 7.25 0.51 -5.47
CA ASN A 122 6.69 -0.82 -5.68
C ASN A 122 5.81 -1.24 -4.49
N THR A 123 6.29 -1.03 -3.26
CA THR A 123 5.50 -1.30 -2.04
C THR A 123 4.24 -0.45 -1.99
N LEU A 124 4.31 0.83 -2.30
CA LEU A 124 3.15 1.72 -2.38
C LEU A 124 2.15 1.28 -3.46
N SER A 125 2.64 0.77 -4.59
CA SER A 125 1.79 0.24 -5.67
C SER A 125 1.00 -0.98 -5.19
N TYR A 126 1.61 -1.85 -4.39
CA TYR A 126 0.91 -2.94 -3.75
C TYR A 126 -0.11 -2.44 -2.71
N LEU A 127 0.26 -1.49 -1.85
CA LEU A 127 -0.65 -0.94 -0.85
C LEU A 127 -1.86 -0.22 -1.49
N ALA A 128 -1.65 0.50 -2.59
CA ALA A 128 -2.69 1.27 -3.29
C ALA A 128 -3.77 0.42 -3.95
N LEU A 129 -3.54 -0.89 -4.10
CA LEU A 129 -4.55 -1.83 -4.60
C LEU A 129 -5.59 -2.18 -3.52
N SER A 130 -5.28 -1.98 -2.24
CA SER A 130 -6.23 -2.15 -1.14
C SER A 130 -7.01 -0.87 -0.90
N ALA A 131 -8.32 -0.92 -1.14
CA ALA A 131 -9.21 0.23 -0.92
C ALA A 131 -9.21 0.73 0.54
N GLU A 132 -8.89 -0.14 1.50
CA GLU A 132 -8.77 0.20 2.91
C GLU A 132 -7.53 1.05 3.22
N VAL A 133 -6.46 0.87 2.45
CA VAL A 133 -5.18 1.58 2.65
C VAL A 133 -5.15 2.91 1.90
N VAL A 134 -5.90 3.04 0.80
CA VAL A 134 -5.92 4.29 -0.01
C VAL A 134 -6.25 5.55 0.81
N PRO A 135 -7.23 5.58 1.73
CA PRO A 135 -7.47 6.76 2.57
C PRO A 135 -6.24 7.21 3.36
N GLN A 136 -5.46 6.26 3.90
CA GLN A 136 -4.20 6.55 4.59
C GLN A 136 -3.17 7.16 3.63
N LEU A 137 -3.01 6.58 2.43
CA LEU A 137 -2.14 7.12 1.37
C LEU A 137 -2.54 8.53 0.92
N LEU A 138 -3.84 8.83 0.89
CA LEU A 138 -4.33 10.16 0.54
C LEU A 138 -4.05 11.19 1.63
N SER A 139 -4.01 10.76 2.90
CA SER A 139 -3.73 11.63 4.05
C SER A 139 -2.23 11.84 4.33
N SER A 140 -1.35 11.02 3.77
CA SER A 140 0.09 11.04 4.05
C SER A 140 0.89 12.08 3.26
N GLY A 141 0.24 12.92 2.45
CA GLY A 141 0.93 13.88 1.60
C GLY A 141 1.51 13.29 0.30
N LEU A 142 1.38 11.98 0.08
CA LEU A 142 1.87 11.29 -1.12
C LEU A 142 1.45 11.99 -2.41
N VAL A 143 0.17 12.34 -2.55
CA VAL A 143 -0.34 12.96 -3.79
C VAL A 143 0.37 14.29 -4.09
N ALA A 144 0.71 15.07 -3.07
CA ALA A 144 1.44 16.33 -3.25
C ALA A 144 2.88 16.06 -3.72
N VAL A 145 3.54 15.06 -3.15
CA VAL A 145 4.89 14.62 -3.58
C VAL A 145 4.86 14.19 -5.04
N LEU A 146 3.94 13.31 -5.43
CA LEU A 146 3.85 12.79 -6.80
C LEU A 146 3.52 13.88 -7.82
N VAL A 147 2.62 14.82 -7.47
CA VAL A 147 2.30 15.96 -8.33
C VAL A 147 3.48 16.93 -8.44
N GLY A 148 4.24 17.13 -7.37
CA GLY A 148 5.48 17.92 -7.39
C GLY A 148 6.52 17.30 -8.31
N GLN A 149 6.76 15.99 -8.18
CA GLN A 149 7.67 15.25 -9.05
C GLN A 149 7.23 15.26 -10.50
N ALA A 150 5.92 15.19 -10.79
CA ALA A 150 5.39 15.29 -12.14
C ALA A 150 5.55 16.67 -12.79
N ARG A 151 5.84 17.72 -12.01
CA ARG A 151 6.22 19.04 -12.55
C ARG A 151 7.70 19.17 -12.82
N ALA A 152 8.54 18.36 -12.17
CA ALA A 152 9.96 18.36 -12.41
C ALA A 152 10.26 17.79 -13.81
N ALA A 153 11.26 18.34 -14.48
CA ALA A 153 11.73 17.78 -15.74
C ALA A 153 12.48 16.47 -15.46
N ALA A 154 11.95 15.35 -15.96
CA ALA A 154 12.61 14.05 -15.88
C ALA A 154 13.59 13.89 -17.06
N THR A 155 14.87 14.14 -16.81
CA THR A 155 15.92 14.14 -17.81
C THR A 155 16.71 12.84 -17.82
N SER A 156 16.88 12.18 -16.68
CA SER A 156 17.56 10.90 -16.57
C SER A 156 16.59 9.70 -16.71
N PRO A 157 17.08 8.51 -17.13
CA PRO A 157 16.25 7.30 -17.17
C PRO A 157 15.63 6.95 -15.81
N LEU A 158 16.38 7.14 -14.71
CA LEU A 158 15.88 6.94 -13.35
C LEU A 158 14.74 7.91 -13.02
N GLU A 159 14.90 9.20 -13.29
CA GLU A 159 13.84 10.19 -13.09
C GLU A 159 12.57 9.85 -13.88
N GLN A 160 12.74 9.38 -15.13
CA GLN A 160 11.61 8.94 -15.95
C GLN A 160 10.92 7.72 -15.33
N GLN A 161 11.68 6.75 -14.81
CA GLN A 161 11.12 5.57 -14.16
C GLN A 161 10.37 5.93 -12.86
N LEU A 162 10.92 6.83 -12.05
CA LEU A 162 10.26 7.34 -10.84
C LEU A 162 8.98 8.09 -11.21
N LEU A 163 9.02 8.94 -12.24
CA LEU A 163 7.86 9.66 -12.75
C LEU A 163 6.76 8.71 -13.25
N VAL A 164 7.12 7.69 -14.04
CA VAL A 164 6.18 6.67 -14.52
C VAL A 164 5.55 5.93 -13.35
N SER A 165 6.37 5.54 -12.35
CA SER A 165 5.89 4.84 -11.16
C SER A 165 4.92 5.69 -10.35
N GLY A 166 5.23 6.98 -10.17
CA GLY A 166 4.34 7.93 -9.49
C GLY A 166 3.03 8.17 -10.23
N LEU A 167 3.07 8.36 -11.55
CA LEU A 167 1.85 8.50 -12.35
C LEU A 167 1.00 7.23 -12.31
N ALA A 168 1.62 6.05 -12.43
CA ALA A 168 0.92 4.77 -12.33
C ALA A 168 0.28 4.56 -10.94
N LEU A 169 0.96 4.96 -9.87
CA LEU A 169 0.43 4.93 -8.50
C LEU A 169 -0.82 5.81 -8.36
N LEU A 170 -0.79 7.03 -8.90
CA LEU A 170 -1.97 7.91 -8.95
C LEU A 170 -3.12 7.29 -9.76
N VAL A 171 -2.83 6.63 -10.89
CA VAL A 171 -3.85 5.92 -11.69
C VAL A 171 -4.49 4.81 -10.85
N THR A 172 -3.68 4.02 -10.16
CA THR A 172 -4.17 2.92 -9.31
C THR A 172 -5.08 3.46 -8.21
N MET A 173 -4.63 4.47 -7.46
CA MET A 173 -5.43 5.07 -6.39
C MET A 173 -6.77 5.63 -6.89
N THR A 174 -6.78 6.35 -8.02
CA THR A 174 -8.01 6.94 -8.58
C THR A 174 -8.98 5.93 -9.19
N ARG A 175 -8.49 4.73 -9.54
CA ARG A 175 -9.32 3.61 -9.98
C ARG A 175 -9.90 2.83 -8.80
N VAL A 176 -9.11 2.63 -7.74
CA VAL A 176 -9.51 1.88 -6.55
C VAL A 176 -10.44 2.69 -5.65
N ASN A 177 -10.24 4.00 -5.56
CA ASN A 177 -10.98 4.85 -4.62
C ASN A 177 -11.50 6.14 -5.29
N ALA A 178 -12.81 6.41 -5.15
CA ALA A 178 -13.45 7.58 -5.73
C ALA A 178 -13.05 8.90 -5.04
N GLU A 179 -12.74 8.87 -3.74
CA GLU A 179 -12.22 10.03 -3.01
C GLU A 179 -10.84 10.45 -3.55
N ALA A 180 -9.98 9.48 -3.91
CA ALA A 180 -8.70 9.76 -4.54
C ALA A 180 -8.88 10.57 -5.84
N ARG A 181 -9.90 10.24 -6.63
CA ARG A 181 -10.26 10.98 -7.84
C ARG A 181 -10.71 12.40 -7.53
N GLY A 182 -11.57 12.58 -6.53
CA GLY A 182 -12.03 13.89 -6.08
C GLY A 182 -10.89 14.76 -5.56
N ARG A 183 -10.01 14.22 -4.72
CA ARG A 183 -8.83 14.92 -4.21
C ARG A 183 -7.89 15.33 -5.34
N LEU A 184 -7.60 14.42 -6.28
CA LEU A 184 -6.73 14.73 -7.41
C LEU A 184 -7.31 15.84 -8.30
N ALA A 185 -8.62 15.83 -8.56
CA ALA A 185 -9.29 16.87 -9.33
C ALA A 185 -9.28 18.24 -8.62
N GLY A 186 -9.37 18.25 -7.28
CA GLY A 186 -9.35 19.47 -6.47
C GLY A 186 -7.95 20.05 -6.19
N MET A 187 -6.89 19.31 -6.49
CA MET A 187 -5.52 19.74 -6.17
C MET A 187 -4.98 20.76 -7.18
N ARG A 188 -4.49 21.88 -6.65
CA ARG A 188 -3.91 22.96 -7.46
C ARG A 188 -2.70 22.49 -8.25
N GLY A 189 -2.76 22.72 -9.56
CA GLY A 189 -1.69 22.45 -10.52
C GLY A 189 -1.44 20.98 -10.84
N VAL A 190 -2.39 20.09 -10.54
CA VAL A 190 -2.45 18.75 -11.16
C VAL A 190 -2.60 18.87 -12.67
N ALA A 191 -3.48 19.75 -13.15
CA ALA A 191 -3.65 19.99 -14.58
C ALA A 191 -2.34 20.42 -15.27
N ALA A 192 -1.56 21.29 -14.63
CA ALA A 192 -0.25 21.71 -15.13
C ALA A 192 0.77 20.57 -15.13
N ALA A 193 0.81 19.77 -14.06
CA ALA A 193 1.69 18.59 -13.96
C ALA A 193 1.36 17.54 -15.04
N LEU A 194 0.07 17.24 -15.24
CA LEU A 194 -0.36 16.34 -16.30
C LEU A 194 -0.06 16.90 -17.69
N ALA A 195 -0.27 18.20 -17.91
CA ALA A 195 0.08 18.83 -19.19
C ALA A 195 1.59 18.74 -19.48
N ALA A 196 2.45 18.89 -18.47
CA ALA A 196 3.89 18.69 -18.59
C ALA A 196 4.23 17.24 -18.94
N ALA A 197 3.66 16.27 -18.21
CA ALA A 197 3.86 14.84 -18.46
C ALA A 197 3.37 14.40 -19.85
N LEU A 198 2.28 15.00 -20.36
CA LEU A 198 1.76 14.73 -21.71
C LEU A 198 2.65 15.27 -22.83
N ARG A 199 3.43 16.32 -22.55
CA ARG A 199 4.41 16.89 -23.49
C ARG A 199 5.77 16.20 -23.42
N HIS A 200 5.93 15.24 -22.51
CA HIS A 200 7.18 14.51 -22.34
C HIS A 200 7.51 13.68 -23.60
N PRO A 201 8.77 13.62 -24.06
CA PRO A 201 9.13 12.88 -25.28
C PRO A 201 8.85 11.37 -25.14
N ALA A 202 9.17 10.79 -23.99
CA ALA A 202 8.96 9.36 -23.72
C ALA A 202 7.46 8.99 -23.69
N ALA A 203 7.07 8.01 -24.51
CA ALA A 203 5.69 7.50 -24.55
C ALA A 203 5.30 6.80 -23.22
N ALA A 204 6.27 6.19 -22.53
CA ALA A 204 6.08 5.56 -21.23
C ALA A 204 5.57 6.53 -20.15
N VAL A 205 5.98 7.81 -20.22
CA VAL A 205 5.50 8.89 -19.33
C VAL A 205 4.12 9.39 -19.76
N ARG A 206 3.93 9.58 -21.08
CA ARG A 206 2.66 10.09 -21.63
C ARG A 206 1.48 9.17 -21.37
N SER A 207 1.67 7.85 -21.47
CA SER A 207 0.61 6.85 -21.32
C SER A 207 -0.14 6.91 -19.97
N PRO A 208 0.51 6.82 -18.79
CA PRO A 208 -0.18 6.93 -17.51
C PRO A 208 -0.75 8.34 -17.27
N ALA A 209 -0.12 9.40 -17.79
CA ALA A 209 -0.68 10.75 -17.74
C ALA A 209 -2.01 10.86 -18.50
N LEU A 210 -2.11 10.26 -19.70
CA LEU A 210 -3.36 10.18 -20.46
C LEU A 210 -4.44 9.41 -19.68
N GLN A 211 -4.08 8.31 -19.02
CA GLN A 211 -5.03 7.56 -18.19
C GLN A 211 -5.57 8.40 -17.04
N LEU A 212 -4.73 9.21 -16.38
CA LEU A 212 -5.19 10.12 -15.32
C LEU A 212 -6.18 11.17 -15.85
N VAL A 213 -5.91 11.74 -17.03
CA VAL A 213 -6.84 12.68 -17.67
C VAL A 213 -8.17 12.02 -18.02
N GLN A 214 -8.15 10.79 -18.53
CA GLN A 214 -9.37 10.03 -18.84
C GLN A 214 -10.19 9.69 -17.59
N VAL A 215 -9.51 9.31 -16.49
CA VAL A 215 -10.17 9.02 -15.21
C VAL A 215 -10.73 10.30 -14.56
N GLY A 216 -10.08 11.46 -14.75
CA GLY A 216 -10.56 12.77 -14.29
C GLY A 216 -11.66 13.39 -15.16
N GLY A 217 -11.64 13.15 -16.47
CA GLY A 217 -12.57 13.72 -17.46
C GLY A 217 -14.01 13.16 -17.39
N GLY A 218 -14.23 12.05 -16.69
CA GLY A 218 -15.57 11.51 -16.41
C GLY A 218 -16.44 12.38 -15.50
N LEU A 219 -15.93 13.51 -15.00
CA LEU A 219 -16.63 14.43 -14.10
C LEU A 219 -17.40 15.56 -14.82
N GLY A 220 -17.41 15.61 -16.16
CA GLY A 220 -17.96 16.74 -16.92
C GLY A 220 -19.33 16.57 -17.59
N THR A 221 -19.84 15.35 -17.85
CA THR A 221 -21.05 15.16 -18.68
C THR A 221 -21.91 13.96 -18.27
N GLY A 222 -22.06 13.72 -16.96
CA GLY A 222 -22.86 12.62 -16.42
C GLY A 222 -24.04 13.11 -15.59
N ARG A 223 -25.13 13.49 -16.26
CA ARG A 223 -26.45 13.74 -15.67
C ARG A 223 -26.76 12.62 -14.67
N ALA A 224 -26.88 12.97 -13.39
CA ALA A 224 -27.31 12.07 -12.34
C ALA A 224 -28.69 11.48 -12.70
N ARG A 225 -28.71 10.25 -13.21
CA ARG A 225 -29.92 9.41 -13.16
C ARG A 225 -29.93 8.77 -11.77
N GLN A 226 -30.52 9.47 -10.82
CA GLN A 226 -31.17 8.81 -9.69
C GLN A 226 -32.33 7.96 -10.25
N PRO A 227 -32.40 6.65 -9.99
CA PRO A 227 -33.68 5.97 -9.96
C PRO A 227 -34.30 6.21 -8.59
N SER A 228 -35.06 7.29 -8.48
CA SER A 228 -35.94 7.54 -7.34
C SER A 228 -37.29 6.87 -7.58
N LEU A 229 -37.72 6.09 -6.58
CA LEU A 229 -39.09 5.83 -6.11
C LEU A 229 -39.78 4.49 -6.44
N CYS A 230 -39.95 3.73 -5.34
CA CYS A 230 -41.21 3.17 -4.81
C CYS A 230 -41.93 2.03 -5.55
N ARG A 231 -42.09 0.88 -4.86
CA ARG A 231 -43.39 0.49 -4.27
C ARG A 231 -43.26 -0.67 -3.28
N THR A 232 -43.67 -0.43 -2.04
CA THR A 232 -44.03 -1.42 -1.03
C THR A 232 -45.34 -2.13 -1.40
N SER A 233 -45.40 -3.46 -1.26
CA SER A 233 -46.66 -4.15 -0.93
C SER A 233 -46.39 -5.47 -0.19
N ARG A 234 -47.05 -5.61 0.96
CA ARG A 234 -47.02 -6.76 1.89
C ARG A 234 -48.02 -7.85 1.47
N ARG A 235 -47.69 -9.11 1.82
CA ARG A 235 -48.52 -10.25 2.33
C ARG A 235 -47.91 -11.57 1.80
N SER A 236 -47.85 -12.72 2.47
CA SER A 236 -48.09 -13.18 3.86
C SER A 236 -47.77 -14.70 3.91
N HIS A 237 -47.05 -15.14 4.95
CA HIS A 237 -46.87 -16.50 5.55
C HIS A 237 -46.14 -17.70 4.84
N PRO A 238 -45.45 -18.59 5.63
CA PRO A 238 -44.47 -19.65 5.24
C PRO A 238 -45.07 -21.10 5.39
N PRO A 239 -44.34 -22.27 5.50
CA PRO A 239 -42.91 -22.70 5.36
C PRO A 239 -42.77 -23.97 4.44
N PRO A 240 -41.77 -24.93 4.49
CA PRO A 240 -40.42 -25.01 5.12
C PRO A 240 -39.24 -25.36 4.15
N TYR A 241 -38.01 -25.33 4.69
CA TYR A 241 -36.62 -25.47 4.16
C TYR A 241 -36.25 -26.62 3.17
N PRO A 242 -34.95 -26.77 2.76
CA PRO A 242 -34.14 -25.96 1.82
C PRO A 242 -33.59 -26.86 0.66
N PRO A 243 -32.85 -26.34 -0.35
CA PRO A 243 -31.38 -26.53 -0.30
C PRO A 243 -30.51 -25.51 -1.09
N LEU A 244 -29.21 -25.48 -0.73
CA LEU A 244 -28.02 -25.24 -1.56
C LEU A 244 -27.74 -23.83 -2.12
N LEU A 245 -26.76 -23.20 -1.45
CA LEU A 245 -25.90 -22.11 -1.93
C LEU A 245 -25.31 -22.42 -3.31
N ARG A 246 -25.64 -21.59 -4.30
CA ARG A 246 -24.85 -21.41 -5.53
C ARG A 246 -24.12 -20.06 -5.47
N PRO A 247 -22.89 -20.00 -5.99
CA PRO A 247 -22.01 -18.85 -5.85
C PRO A 247 -22.45 -17.71 -6.78
N PHE A 248 -22.51 -16.50 -6.24
CA PHE A 248 -22.62 -15.27 -7.04
C PHE A 248 -21.32 -15.08 -7.81
N GLY A 249 -21.31 -15.56 -9.05
CA GLY A 249 -20.44 -15.01 -10.07
C GLY A 249 -20.94 -13.62 -10.41
N TRP A 250 -20.11 -12.61 -10.19
CA TRP A 250 -20.03 -11.36 -10.96
C TRP A 250 -18.73 -10.63 -10.56
N VAL A 251 -17.59 -11.21 -10.93
CA VAL A 251 -16.35 -10.46 -11.07
C VAL A 251 -16.02 -10.49 -12.56
N SER A 252 -16.19 -9.34 -13.19
CA SER A 252 -16.04 -9.14 -14.63
C SER A 252 -14.70 -9.67 -15.12
N SER A 253 -14.72 -10.41 -16.23
CA SER A 253 -13.56 -10.94 -16.96
C SER A 253 -12.48 -9.87 -17.25
N ALA A 254 -12.87 -8.58 -17.25
CA ALA A 254 -11.98 -7.44 -17.41
C ALA A 254 -10.92 -7.30 -16.30
N THR A 255 -11.18 -7.74 -15.06
CA THR A 255 -10.27 -7.52 -13.92
C THR A 255 -9.05 -8.45 -13.94
N ARG A 256 -9.20 -9.67 -14.49
CA ARG A 256 -8.11 -10.67 -14.58
C ARG A 256 -7.08 -10.33 -15.69
N GLY A 257 -7.54 -9.89 -16.86
CA GLY A 257 -6.63 -9.45 -17.94
C GLY A 257 -5.93 -8.11 -17.65
N PHE A 258 -6.50 -7.30 -16.75
CA PHE A 258 -6.02 -5.96 -16.42
C PHE A 258 -4.95 -5.96 -15.32
N MET A 259 -5.09 -6.79 -14.28
CA MET A 259 -4.04 -6.98 -13.26
C MET A 259 -2.76 -7.56 -13.87
N GLY A 260 -2.87 -8.53 -14.78
CA GLY A 260 -1.71 -9.05 -15.52
C GLY A 260 -1.02 -7.99 -16.38
N ARG A 261 -1.75 -6.96 -16.83
CA ARG A 261 -1.18 -5.83 -17.58
C ARG A 261 -0.58 -4.75 -16.70
N ILE A 262 -1.12 -4.45 -15.51
CA ILE A 262 -0.53 -3.45 -14.59
C ILE A 262 0.65 -4.04 -13.84
N VAL A 263 0.49 -5.23 -13.25
CA VAL A 263 1.61 -5.96 -12.64
C VAL A 263 2.64 -6.30 -13.72
N GLY A 264 2.21 -6.68 -14.92
CA GLY A 264 3.08 -6.85 -16.08
C GLY A 264 3.72 -5.56 -16.60
N LEU A 265 3.11 -4.38 -16.44
CA LEU A 265 3.75 -3.10 -16.76
C LEU A 265 4.77 -2.72 -15.70
N CYS A 266 4.44 -2.87 -14.41
CA CYS A 266 5.32 -2.55 -13.29
C CYS A 266 6.52 -3.52 -13.23
N VAL A 267 6.29 -4.83 -13.40
CA VAL A 267 7.34 -5.86 -13.46
C VAL A 267 8.06 -5.84 -14.83
N GLY A 268 7.33 -5.63 -15.93
CA GLY A 268 7.91 -5.58 -17.28
C GLY A 268 8.80 -4.34 -17.50
N LEU A 269 8.43 -3.17 -16.97
CA LEU A 269 9.29 -1.99 -16.99
C LEU A 269 10.51 -2.18 -16.07
N PHE A 270 10.37 -2.91 -14.96
CA PHE A 270 11.49 -3.23 -14.07
C PHE A 270 12.48 -4.21 -14.71
N VAL A 271 12.00 -5.26 -15.39
CA VAL A 271 12.84 -6.26 -16.07
C VAL A 271 13.46 -5.72 -17.37
N HIS A 272 12.76 -4.87 -18.12
CA HIS A 272 13.31 -4.30 -19.35
C HIS A 272 14.36 -3.21 -19.05
N GLY A 273 14.20 -2.46 -17.94
CA GLY A 273 15.18 -1.48 -17.48
C GLY A 273 16.47 -2.10 -16.93
N THR A 274 16.42 -3.31 -16.35
CA THR A 274 17.64 -4.01 -15.89
C THR A 274 18.39 -4.68 -17.03
N HIS A 275 17.71 -5.12 -18.10
CA HIS A 275 18.36 -5.72 -19.27
C HIS A 275 19.18 -4.73 -20.10
N GLU A 276 18.76 -3.47 -20.22
CA GLU A 276 19.56 -2.45 -20.92
C GLU A 276 20.78 -1.99 -20.11
N HIS A 277 20.74 -2.12 -18.79
CA HIS A 277 21.89 -1.78 -17.93
C HIS A 277 22.97 -2.86 -17.88
N VAL A 278 22.63 -4.13 -18.17
CA VAL A 278 23.58 -5.26 -18.16
C VAL A 278 24.27 -5.45 -19.53
N MET A 279 23.75 -4.88 -20.62
CA MET A 279 24.39 -4.96 -21.94
C MET A 279 25.26 -3.73 -22.30
N ASN A 280 25.43 -2.79 -21.37
CA ASN A 280 26.24 -1.57 -21.59
C ASN A 280 27.35 -1.38 -20.52
N VAL A 281 27.77 -2.48 -19.87
CA VAL A 281 28.98 -2.56 -19.03
C VAL A 281 29.93 -3.58 -19.63
#